data_AF-A0A6V7K3D6-F1
#
_entry.id   AF-A0A6V7K3D6-F1
#
_cell.length_a   1.000
_cell.length_b   1.000
_cell.length_c   1.000
_cell.angle_alpha   90.00
_cell.angle_beta   90.00
_cell.angle_gamma   90.00
#
_symmetry.space_group_name_H-M   'P 1'
#
loop_
_entity.id
_entity.type
_entity.pdbx_description
1 polymer ?
#
loop_
_entity_poly.entity_id
_entity_poly.type
_entity_poly.pdbx_seq_one_letter_code
_entity_poly.pdbx_strand_id
1 'polypeptide(L)' 'GDSGSLLVCNGVAVGVLSSTTNIGHSTYRMIHAYAGFIDDAVHGRI' A
#
# COMPACT_ATOMS: atom_id res chain seq x y z
N GLY A 1 -13.19 -8.91 -0.08
CA GLY A 1 -12.03 -8.82 0.80
C GLY A 1 -11.23 -7.65 0.35
N ASP A 2 -10.86 -6.75 1.27
CA ASP A 2 -10.40 -5.40 0.91
C ASP A 2 -8.88 -5.30 0.71
N SER A 3 -8.15 -6.42 0.81
CA SER A 3 -6.71 -6.48 0.52
C SER A 3 -6.40 -5.90 -0.86
N GLY A 4 -5.38 -5.05 -0.93
CA GLY A 4 -5.03 -4.26 -2.12
C GLY A 4 -5.64 -2.85 -2.14
N SER A 5 -6.60 -2.54 -1.27
CA SER A 5 -7.18 -1.20 -1.17
C SER A 5 -6.20 -0.19 -0.57
N LEU A 6 -6.36 1.08 -0.93
CA LEU A 6 -5.46 2.16 -0.47
C LEU A 6 -5.86 2.71 0.89
N LEU A 7 -4.86 2.94 1.74
CA LEU A 7 -4.95 3.87 2.85
C LEU A 7 -4.56 5.27 2.36
N VAL A 8 -5.50 6.21 2.45
CA VAL A 8 -5.31 7.60 2.02
C VAL A 8 -5.33 8.51 3.25
N CYS A 9 -4.26 9.26 3.47
CA CYS A 9 -4.15 10.25 4.53
C CYS A 9 -3.88 11.62 3.91
N ASN A 10 -4.68 12.64 4.24
CA ASN A 10 -4.56 13.99 3.70
C ASN A 10 -4.51 14.05 2.15
N GLY A 11 -5.30 13.19 1.48
CA GLY A 11 -5.34 13.10 0.02
C GLY A 11 -4.17 12.36 -0.62
N VAL A 12 -3.25 11.80 0.16
CA VAL A 12 -2.08 11.05 -0.33
C VAL A 12 -2.25 9.56 -0.03
N ALA A 13 -2.02 8.71 -1.03
CA ALA A 13 -1.95 7.26 -0.82
C ALA A 13 -0.67 6.91 -0.05
N VAL A 14 -0.81 6.41 1.17
CA VAL A 14 0.32 6.12 2.08
C VAL A 14 0.55 4.63 2.29
N GLY A 15 -0.48 3.79 2.10
CA GLY A 15 -0.37 2.36 2.32
C GLY A 15 -1.34 1.55 1.49
N VAL A 16 -1.09 0.24 1.42
CA VAL A 16 -1.94 -0.76 0.76
C VAL A 16 -2.37 -1.78 1.81
N LEU A 17 -3.68 -2.04 1.92
CA LEU A 17 -4.21 -2.99 2.90
C LEU A 17 -3.69 -4.40 2.60
N SER A 18 -3.03 -5.02 3.56
CA SER A 18 -2.52 -6.39 3.44
C SER A 18 -3.53 -7.38 4.02
N SER A 19 -3.92 -7.18 5.27
CA SER A 19 -4.79 -8.08 6.01
C SER A 19 -5.54 -7.34 7.11
N THR A 20 -6.69 -7.88 7.48
CA THR A 20 -7.47 -7.43 8.63
C THR A 20 -7.76 -8.63 9.52
N THR A 21 -7.54 -8.48 10.82
CA THR A 21 -7.87 -9.52 11.79
C THR A 21 -9.37 -9.54 12.06
N ASN A 22 -9.88 -10.63 12.62
CA ASN A 22 -11.27 -10.78 13.05
C ASN A 22 -11.67 -9.85 14.21
N ILE A 23 -10.71 -9.12 14.81
CA ILE A 23 -10.95 -8.09 15.83
C ILE A 23 -10.81 -6.67 15.27
N GLY A 24 -10.74 -6.51 13.93
CA GLY A 24 -10.76 -5.21 13.27
C GLY A 24 -9.42 -4.47 13.19
N HIS A 25 -8.30 -5.11 13.54
CA HIS A 25 -6.97 -4.53 13.30
C HIS A 25 -6.54 -4.76 11.86
N SER A 26 -6.20 -3.68 11.16
CA SER A 26 -5.72 -3.73 9.79
C SER A 26 -4.22 -3.49 9.71
N THR A 27 -3.53 -4.27 8.88
CA THR A 27 -2.11 -4.12 8.60
C THR A 27 -1.92 -3.61 7.18
N TYR A 28 -1.12 -2.56 7.03
CA TYR A 28 -0.86 -1.91 5.75
C TYR A 28 0.61 -2.06 5.35
N ARG A 29 0.85 -2.26 4.05
CA ARG A 29 2.17 -2.11 3.44
C ARG A 29 2.37 -0.65 3.07
N MET A 30 3.35 -0.01 3.67
CA MET A 30 3.59 1.42 3.45
C MET A 30 4.22 1.67 2.09
N ILE A 31 3.62 2.54 1.28
CA ILE A 31 4.02 2.79 -0.11
C ILE A 31 5.43 3.38 -0.19
N HIS A 32 5.79 4.30 0.71
CA HIS A 32 7.12 4.93 0.71
C HIS A 32 8.28 3.94 0.88
N ALA A 33 8.04 2.79 1.54
CA ALA A 33 9.05 1.75 1.70
C ALA A 33 9.40 1.04 0.37
N TYR A 34 8.55 1.18 -0.65
CA TYR A 34 8.69 0.55 -1.97
C TYR A 34 8.83 1.59 -3.09
N ALA A 35 9.04 2.87 -2.76
CA ALA A 35 9.00 3.96 -3.75
C ALA A 35 9.94 3.73 -4.94
N GLY A 36 11.17 3.27 -4.71
CA GLY A 36 12.12 2.97 -5.78
C GLY A 36 11.66 1.82 -6.68
N PHE A 37 11.20 0.71 -6.10
CA PHE A 37 10.64 -0.41 -6.87
C PHE A 37 9.44 0.01 -7.71
N ILE A 38 8.54 0.81 -7.14
CA ILE A 38 7.37 1.32 -7.84
C ILE A 38 7.79 2.23 -9.00
N ASP A 39 8.77 3.12 -8.78
CA ASP A 39 9.31 3.99 -9.82
C ASP A 39 9.92 3.18 -10.97
N ASP A 40 10.73 2.17 -10.66
CA ASP A 40 11.33 1.28 -11.67
C ASP A 40 10.26 0.53 -12.46
N ALA A 41 9.24 -0.03 -11.79
CA ALA A 41 8.14 -0.75 -12.43
C ALA A 41 7.32 0.13 -13.38
N VAL A 42 6.96 1.34 -12.93
CA VAL A 42 6.15 2.28 -13.74
C VAL A 42 6.94 2.78 -14.95
N HIS A 43 8.26 2.88 -14.84
CA HIS A 43 9.14 3.27 -15.94
C HIS A 43 9.65 2.08 -16.77
N GLY A 44 9.24 0.84 -16.49
CA GLY A 44 9.63 -0.35 -17.24
C GLY A 44 11.12 -0.71 -17.12
N ARG A 45 11.75 -0.37 -15.99
CA ARG A 45 13.15 -0.73 -15.70
C ARG A 45 13.30 -2.14 -15.12
N ILE A 46 12.17 -2.82 -14.85
CA ILE A 46 12.03 -4.22 -14.40
C ILE A 46 10.81 -4.89 -15.04
#